data_AF-F0S3R8-F1
#
_entry.id   AF-F0S3R8-F1
#
_cell.length_a   1.000
_cell.length_b   1.000
_cell.length_c   1.000
_cell.angle_alpha   90.00
_cell.angle_beta   90.00
_cell.angle_gamma   90.00
#
_symmetry.space_group_name_H-M   'P 1'
#
loop_
_entity.id
_entity.type
_entity.pdbx_description
1 polymer ?
#
loop_
_entity_poly.entity_id
_entity_poly.type
_entity_poly.pdbx_seq_one_letter_code
_entity_poly.pdbx_strand_id
1 'polypeptide(L)'
;MLVKKSLRSKELRKGFTLVELLIVIAIIAILAAIAVPQFSKYKEKAYIAAMKSDAHNVIAAEEAYFAENDNYTDNGTKLGIKTSKGNKIYINVPNNNSFTLEVYNEHFGNNDCVYYNSTEGGEPTFYENNSTICNHKSSAISY
;
A
#
# COMPACT_ATOMS: atom_id res chain seq x y z
N MET A 1 -28.41 75.77 21.21
CA MET A 1 -28.07 74.69 20.26
C MET A 1 -27.13 73.72 20.97
N LEU A 2 -27.62 72.56 21.40
CA LEU A 2 -26.84 71.57 22.16
C LEU A 2 -26.08 70.66 21.17
N VAL A 3 -24.74 70.71 21.21
CA VAL A 3 -23.89 69.84 20.38
C VAL A 3 -23.79 68.47 21.06
N LYS A 4 -24.49 67.46 20.53
CA LYS A 4 -24.34 66.05 20.92
C LYS A 4 -22.94 65.56 20.52
N LYS A 5 -22.09 65.29 21.52
CA LYS A 5 -20.79 64.62 21.32
C LYS A 5 -21.03 63.14 21.05
N SER A 6 -20.93 62.73 19.79
CA SER A 6 -21.02 61.33 19.35
C SER A 6 -19.84 60.53 19.90
N LEU A 7 -20.08 59.68 20.90
CA LEU A 7 -19.09 58.74 21.42
C LEU A 7 -18.97 57.57 20.45
N ARG A 8 -17.95 57.60 19.60
CA ARG A 8 -17.59 56.50 18.71
C ARG A 8 -17.00 55.36 19.55
N SER A 9 -17.74 54.25 19.70
CA SER A 9 -17.19 53.03 20.31
C SER A 9 -16.02 52.55 19.45
N LYS A 10 -14.83 52.47 20.05
CA LYS A 10 -13.71 51.74 19.46
C LYS A 10 -14.07 50.26 19.55
N GLU A 11 -14.54 49.68 18.46
CA GLU A 11 -14.53 48.24 18.26
C GLU A 11 -13.09 47.75 18.50
N LEU A 12 -12.87 47.12 19.65
CA LEU A 12 -11.60 46.48 19.99
C LEU A 12 -11.41 45.32 19.02
N ARG A 13 -10.70 45.58 17.91
CA ARG A 13 -10.23 44.54 17.01
C ARG A 13 -9.34 43.59 17.82
N LYS A 14 -9.89 42.47 18.29
CA LYS A 14 -9.13 41.39 18.92
C LYS A 14 -8.22 40.78 17.85
N GLY A 15 -6.95 41.18 17.85
CA GLY A 15 -5.92 40.53 17.07
C GLY A 15 -5.44 39.25 17.78
N PHE A 16 -5.05 38.25 17.01
CA PHE A 16 -4.38 37.05 17.52
C PHE A 16 -3.06 37.46 18.18
N THR A 17 -2.77 36.96 19.37
CA THR A 17 -1.48 37.23 20.01
C THR A 17 -0.39 36.34 19.40
N LEU A 18 0.85 36.84 19.32
CA LEU A 18 1.98 36.03 18.88
C LEU A 18 2.19 34.81 19.80
N VAL A 19 1.89 34.97 21.09
CA VAL A 19 2.03 33.90 22.08
C VAL A 19 1.01 32.78 21.84
N GLU A 20 -0.25 33.10 21.51
CA GLU A 20 -1.25 32.09 21.13
C GLU A 20 -0.79 31.27 19.93
N LEU A 21 -0.21 31.91 18.91
CA LEU A 21 0.29 31.20 17.75
C LEU A 21 1.50 30.32 18.08
N LEU A 22 2.41 30.79 18.94
CA LEU A 22 3.61 30.04 19.35
C LEU A 22 3.26 28.75 20.09
N ILE A 23 2.27 28.77 20.98
CA ILE A 23 1.83 27.57 21.71
C ILE A 23 1.19 26.57 20.74
N VAL A 24 0.41 27.04 19.78
CA VAL A 24 -0.25 26.16 18.79
C VAL A 24 0.77 25.42 17.94
N ILE A 25 1.78 26.12 17.39
CA ILE A 25 2.82 25.45 16.59
C ILE A 25 3.68 24.49 17.43
N ALA A 26 3.90 24.81 18.72
CA ALA A 26 4.63 23.93 19.62
C ALA A 26 3.88 22.60 19.85
N ILE A 27 2.56 22.65 20.04
CA ILE A 27 1.73 21.45 20.19
C ILE A 27 1.69 20.63 18.89
N ILE A 28 1.52 21.29 17.72
CA ILE A 28 1.53 20.60 16.42
C ILE A 28 2.87 19.91 16.17
N ALA A 29 3.99 20.53 16.55
CA ALA A 29 5.32 19.93 16.40
C ALA A 29 5.47 18.64 17.21
N ILE A 30 4.97 18.62 18.45
CA ILE A 30 5.00 17.43 19.31
C ILE A 30 4.14 16.30 18.72
N LEU A 31 2.92 16.64 18.27
CA LEU A 31 2.02 15.65 17.65
C LEU A 31 2.59 15.10 16.34
N ALA A 32 3.17 15.96 15.50
CA ALA A 32 3.75 15.57 14.22
C ALA A 32 4.96 14.63 14.41
N ALA A 33 5.80 14.87 15.43
CA ALA A 33 6.96 14.03 15.72
C ALA A 33 6.58 12.56 15.97
N ILE A 34 5.43 12.30 16.60
CA ILE A 34 4.92 10.94 16.87
C ILE A 34 4.12 10.41 15.66
N ALA A 35 3.29 11.25 15.06
CA ALA A 35 2.38 10.84 13.99
C ALA A 35 3.11 10.43 12.70
N VAL A 36 4.18 11.13 12.31
CA VAL A 36 4.92 10.87 11.06
C VAL A 36 5.50 9.45 10.99
N PRO A 37 6.30 8.96 11.95
CA PRO A 37 6.85 7.60 11.87
C PRO A 37 5.75 6.52 11.94
N GLN A 38 4.69 6.75 12.71
CA GLN A 38 3.55 5.82 12.79
C GLN A 38 2.79 5.74 11.46
N PHE A 39 2.54 6.89 10.81
CA PHE A 39 1.87 6.94 9.52
C PHE A 39 2.66 6.22 8.43
N SER A 40 4.00 6.29 8.47
CA SER A 40 4.85 5.54 7.54
C SER A 40 4.62 4.03 7.65
N LYS A 41 4.66 3.49 8.88
CA LYS A 41 4.40 2.05 9.14
C LYS A 41 2.98 1.63 8.76
N TYR A 42 2.00 2.52 8.92
CA TYR A 42 0.63 2.23 8.53
C TYR A 42 0.49 2.07 7.01
N LYS A 43 1.14 2.97 6.23
CA LYS A 43 1.18 2.85 4.76
C LYS A 43 1.85 1.56 4.31
N GLU A 44 2.98 1.21 4.94
CA GLU A 44 3.70 -0.03 4.64
C GLU A 44 2.80 -1.27 4.80
N LYS A 45 2.08 -1.37 5.92
CA LYS A 45 1.08 -2.43 6.14
C LYS A 45 -0.04 -2.42 5.11
N ALA A 46 -0.48 -1.25 4.66
CA ALA A 46 -1.50 -1.12 3.63
C ALA A 46 -1.00 -1.65 2.27
N TYR A 47 0.27 -1.39 1.91
CA TYR A 47 0.87 -1.97 0.71
C TYR A 47 0.99 -3.49 0.80
N ILE A 48 1.46 -4.04 1.93
CA ILE A 48 1.53 -5.49 2.13
C ILE A 48 0.13 -6.12 2.02
N ALA A 49 -0.88 -5.49 2.61
CA ALA A 49 -2.26 -5.96 2.50
C ALA A 49 -2.76 -5.95 1.05
N ALA A 50 -2.44 -4.91 0.27
CA ALA A 50 -2.77 -4.85 -1.15
C ALA A 50 -2.05 -5.94 -1.96
N MET A 51 -0.75 -6.17 -1.69
CA MET A 51 0.03 -7.24 -2.33
C MET A 51 -0.56 -8.63 -2.03
N LYS A 52 -0.97 -8.88 -0.78
CA LYS A 52 -1.65 -10.13 -0.40
C LYS A 52 -3.01 -10.27 -1.07
N SER A 53 -3.79 -9.20 -1.12
CA SER A 53 -5.10 -9.20 -1.80
C SER A 53 -4.96 -9.55 -3.29
N ASP A 54 -3.99 -8.92 -3.97
CA ASP A 54 -3.69 -9.26 -5.35
C ASP A 54 -3.24 -10.71 -5.48
N ALA A 55 -2.40 -11.19 -4.55
CA ALA A 55 -1.97 -12.59 -4.56
C ALA A 55 -3.14 -13.58 -4.45
N HIS A 56 -4.08 -13.33 -3.55
CA HIS A 56 -5.30 -14.16 -3.44
C HIS A 56 -6.14 -14.15 -4.72
N ASN A 57 -6.26 -13.00 -5.37
CA ASN A 57 -6.99 -12.90 -6.62
C ASN A 57 -6.33 -13.75 -7.72
N VAL A 58 -4.99 -13.76 -7.79
CA VAL A 58 -4.26 -14.60 -8.74
C VAL A 58 -4.42 -16.08 -8.41
N ILE A 59 -4.27 -16.46 -7.15
CA ILE A 59 -4.44 -17.86 -6.72
C ILE A 59 -5.84 -18.36 -7.10
N ALA A 60 -6.89 -17.59 -6.78
CA ALA A 60 -8.25 -17.95 -7.14
C ALA A 60 -8.45 -18.06 -8.67
N ALA A 61 -7.82 -17.19 -9.45
CA ALA A 61 -7.88 -17.24 -10.91
C ALA A 61 -7.14 -18.47 -11.47
N GLU A 62 -5.98 -18.82 -10.91
CA GLU A 62 -5.21 -20.01 -11.29
C GLU A 62 -5.98 -21.30 -10.95
N GLU A 63 -6.60 -21.40 -9.78
CA GLU A 63 -7.44 -22.55 -9.40
C GLU A 63 -8.65 -22.69 -10.34
N ALA A 64 -9.30 -21.58 -10.70
CA ALA A 64 -10.40 -21.60 -11.66
C ALA A 64 -9.93 -22.01 -13.06
N TYR A 65 -8.78 -21.50 -13.50
CA TYR A 65 -8.19 -21.86 -14.80
C TYR A 65 -7.78 -23.33 -14.86
N PHE A 66 -7.19 -23.86 -13.78
CA PHE A 66 -6.84 -25.26 -13.66
C PHE A 66 -8.07 -26.17 -13.74
N ALA A 67 -9.17 -25.80 -13.11
CA ALA A 67 -10.43 -26.57 -13.15
C ALA A 67 -11.01 -26.70 -14.58
N GLU A 68 -10.69 -25.77 -15.48
CA GLU A 68 -11.17 -25.77 -16.87
C GLU A 68 -10.17 -26.38 -17.87
N ASN A 69 -8.86 -26.29 -17.59
CA ASN A 69 -7.80 -26.57 -18.56
C ASN A 69 -6.83 -27.69 -18.13
N ASP A 70 -7.01 -28.25 -16.93
CA ASP A 70 -6.13 -29.25 -16.30
C ASP A 70 -4.64 -28.83 -16.24
N ASN A 71 -4.38 -27.52 -16.28
CA ASN A 71 -3.04 -26.93 -16.12
C ASN A 71 -3.10 -25.50 -15.56
N TYR A 72 -2.02 -25.06 -14.90
CA TYR A 72 -1.79 -23.66 -14.52
C TYR A 72 -1.18 -22.84 -15.67
N THR A 73 -1.26 -21.51 -15.61
CA THR A 73 -0.72 -20.65 -16.67
C THR A 73 -0.03 -19.39 -16.13
N ASP A 74 1.16 -19.10 -16.67
CA ASP A 74 1.85 -17.83 -16.43
C ASP A 74 1.28 -16.64 -17.23
N ASN A 75 0.22 -16.86 -18.02
CA ASN A 75 -0.35 -15.82 -18.87
C ASN A 75 -1.42 -15.02 -18.10
N GLY A 76 -1.01 -13.86 -17.58
CA GLY A 76 -1.91 -12.99 -16.82
C GLY A 76 -3.16 -12.50 -17.57
N THR A 77 -3.15 -12.50 -18.90
CA THR A 77 -4.34 -12.14 -19.69
C THR A 77 -5.42 -13.21 -19.60
N LYS A 78 -5.03 -14.48 -19.58
CA LYS A 78 -5.95 -15.61 -19.43
C LYS A 78 -6.57 -15.66 -18.03
N LEU A 79 -5.79 -15.24 -17.03
CA LEU A 79 -6.22 -15.18 -15.64
C LEU A 79 -7.04 -13.92 -15.31
N GLY A 80 -7.16 -12.96 -16.24
CA GLY A 80 -7.92 -11.73 -16.02
C GLY A 80 -7.40 -10.87 -14.86
N ILE A 81 -6.11 -10.96 -14.56
CA ILE A 81 -5.51 -10.33 -13.38
C ILE A 81 -5.53 -8.81 -13.53
N LYS A 82 -5.92 -8.13 -12.44
CA LYS A 82 -5.77 -6.69 -12.28
C LYS A 82 -4.86 -6.41 -11.10
N THR A 83 -3.85 -5.58 -11.32
CA THR A 83 -2.86 -5.23 -10.31
C THR A 83 -3.26 -3.97 -9.58
N SER A 84 -3.13 -3.97 -8.25
CA SER A 84 -3.19 -2.76 -7.45
C SER A 84 -2.04 -1.82 -7.81
N LYS A 85 -2.22 -0.51 -7.62
CA LYS A 85 -1.21 0.50 -8.01
C LYS A 85 0.14 0.21 -7.35
N GLY A 86 1.18 0.14 -8.18
CA GLY A 86 2.56 -0.08 -7.76
C GLY A 86 2.90 -1.56 -7.53
N ASN A 87 1.93 -2.47 -7.58
CA ASN A 87 2.18 -3.91 -7.53
C ASN A 87 2.60 -4.44 -8.90
N LYS A 88 3.55 -5.38 -8.89
CA LYS A 88 3.97 -6.18 -10.03
C LYS A 88 3.86 -7.64 -9.64
N ILE A 89 3.35 -8.46 -10.56
CA ILE A 89 3.10 -9.86 -10.30
C ILE A 89 3.98 -10.71 -11.21
N TYR A 90 4.61 -11.73 -10.64
CA TYR A 90 5.43 -12.70 -11.33
C TYR A 90 4.86 -14.09 -11.06
N ILE A 91 4.43 -14.75 -12.13
CA ILE A 91 3.93 -16.12 -12.08
C ILE A 91 4.97 -17.00 -12.77
N ASN A 92 5.35 -18.08 -12.11
CA ASN A 92 6.21 -19.10 -12.68
C ASN A 92 5.50 -20.45 -12.54
N VAL A 93 5.29 -21.10 -13.68
CA VAL A 93 4.62 -22.41 -13.78
C VAL A 93 5.67 -23.44 -14.18
N PRO A 94 6.39 -24.06 -13.21
CA PRO A 94 7.45 -25.02 -13.51
C PRO A 94 6.94 -26.32 -14.14
N ASN A 95 5.66 -26.66 -13.93
CA ASN A 95 4.98 -27.81 -14.52
C ASN A 95 3.45 -27.57 -14.50
N ASN A 96 2.68 -28.45 -15.13
CA ASN A 96 1.23 -28.27 -15.27
C ASN A 96 0.45 -28.26 -13.95
N ASN A 97 1.00 -28.81 -12.86
CA ASN A 97 0.32 -29.04 -11.58
C ASN A 97 0.85 -28.17 -10.45
N SER A 98 1.75 -27.23 -10.72
CA SER A 98 2.20 -26.29 -9.70
C SER A 98 2.56 -24.93 -10.29
N PHE A 99 2.32 -23.89 -9.51
CA PHE A 99 2.78 -22.55 -9.80
C PHE A 99 3.35 -21.90 -8.54
N THR A 100 4.27 -20.96 -8.76
CA THR A 100 4.78 -20.06 -7.75
C THR A 100 4.41 -18.64 -8.14
N LEU A 101 3.99 -17.86 -7.16
CA LEU A 101 3.52 -16.50 -7.33
C LEU A 101 4.38 -15.58 -6.45
N GLU A 102 4.90 -14.52 -7.06
CA GLU A 102 5.58 -13.44 -6.37
C GLU A 102 4.87 -12.12 -6.69
N VAL A 103 4.47 -11.38 -5.67
CA VAL A 103 3.94 -10.03 -5.79
C VAL A 103 4.93 -9.08 -5.15
N TYR A 104 5.42 -8.13 -5.94
CA TYR A 104 6.34 -7.07 -5.54
C TYR A 104 5.61 -5.73 -5.57
N ASN A 105 5.94 -4.80 -4.68
CA ASN A 105 5.45 -3.42 -4.76
C ASN A 105 6.62 -2.43 -4.83
N GLU A 106 6.50 -1.45 -5.72
CA GLU A 106 7.52 -0.44 -6.01
C GLU A 106 7.93 0.43 -4.80
N HIS A 107 7.12 0.45 -3.73
CA HIS A 107 7.45 1.13 -2.49
C HIS A 107 8.56 0.41 -1.69
N PHE A 108 8.70 -0.90 -1.88
CA PHE A 108 9.67 -1.71 -1.17
C PHE A 108 10.95 -1.95 -1.98
N GLY A 109 11.99 -2.44 -1.30
CA GLY A 109 13.21 -2.89 -1.97
C GLY A 109 12.93 -4.14 -2.80
N ASN A 110 13.73 -4.38 -3.85
CA ASN A 110 13.55 -5.52 -4.76
C ASN A 110 13.57 -6.91 -4.09
N ASN A 111 13.96 -6.99 -2.82
CA ASN A 111 14.06 -8.25 -2.06
C ASN A 111 12.85 -8.47 -1.13
N ASP A 112 11.83 -7.60 -1.19
CA ASP A 112 10.62 -7.71 -0.39
C ASP A 112 9.45 -8.09 -1.30
N CYS A 113 8.77 -9.18 -0.97
CA CYS A 113 7.67 -9.68 -1.79
C CYS A 113 6.66 -10.45 -0.96
N VAL A 114 5.44 -10.56 -1.49
CA VAL A 114 4.50 -11.61 -1.07
C VAL A 114 4.72 -12.80 -1.98
N TYR A 115 4.95 -13.97 -1.39
CA TYR A 115 5.20 -15.20 -2.12
C TYR A 115 4.17 -16.26 -1.78
N TYR A 116 3.85 -17.09 -2.76
CA TYR A 116 3.00 -18.26 -2.63
C TYR A 116 3.53 -19.41 -3.49
N ASN A 117 3.43 -20.62 -2.96
CA ASN A 117 3.78 -21.85 -3.66
C ASN A 117 2.60 -22.84 -3.58
N SER A 118 2.04 -23.21 -4.73
CA SER A 118 0.87 -24.07 -4.78
C SER A 118 1.13 -25.50 -4.29
N THR A 119 2.39 -25.97 -4.29
CA THR A 119 2.72 -27.30 -3.73
C THR A 119 2.70 -27.33 -2.21
N GLU A 120 3.03 -26.20 -1.58
CA GLU A 120 2.98 -26.04 -0.12
C GLU A 120 1.56 -25.67 0.33
N GLY A 121 0.84 -24.94 -0.52
CA GLY A 121 -0.49 -24.40 -0.23
C GLY A 121 -0.44 -23.32 0.86
N GLY A 122 -1.60 -23.02 1.44
CA GLY A 122 -1.74 -22.07 2.54
C GLY A 122 -1.88 -20.60 2.12
N GLU A 123 -1.58 -19.70 3.06
CA GLU A 123 -1.75 -18.26 2.90
C GLU A 123 -0.51 -17.62 2.26
N PRO A 124 -0.66 -16.62 1.36
CA PRO A 124 0.47 -15.84 0.87
C PRO A 124 1.24 -15.15 1.99
N THR A 125 2.55 -15.38 2.02
CA THR A 125 3.44 -14.90 3.07
C THR A 125 4.28 -13.74 2.56
N PHE A 126 4.44 -12.72 3.41
CA PHE A 126 5.34 -11.61 3.10
C PHE A 126 6.75 -11.99 3.57
N TYR A 127 7.73 -11.83 2.69
CA TYR A 127 9.14 -11.99 2.97
C TYR A 127 9.85 -10.65 2.87
N GLU A 128 10.67 -10.35 3.86
CA GLU A 128 11.47 -9.14 3.93
C GLU A 128 12.94 -9.49 3.66
N ASN A 129 13.61 -8.71 2.82
CA ASN A 129 15.03 -8.82 2.48
C ASN A 129 15.47 -10.22 2.03
N ASN A 130 14.62 -10.94 1.31
CA ASN A 130 14.85 -12.32 0.89
C ASN A 130 15.01 -12.46 -0.63
N SER A 131 16.21 -12.17 -1.13
CA SER A 131 16.53 -12.27 -2.57
C SER A 131 16.48 -13.69 -3.16
N THR A 132 16.44 -14.73 -2.31
CA THR A 132 16.32 -16.11 -2.79
C THR A 132 14.88 -16.40 -3.22
N ILE A 133 13.91 -15.91 -2.44
CA ILE A 133 12.47 -16.08 -2.71
C ILE A 133 11.99 -14.97 -3.67
N CYS A 134 12.30 -13.71 -3.34
CA CYS A 134 11.90 -12.54 -4.10
C CYS A 134 12.92 -12.26 -5.22
N ASN A 135 12.83 -13.04 -6.30
CA ASN A 135 13.88 -13.12 -7.31
C ASN A 135 13.40 -12.73 -8.72
N HIS A 136 12.12 -12.36 -8.89
CA HIS A 136 11.56 -11.85 -10.15
C HIS A 136 11.87 -12.76 -11.35
N LYS A 137 11.87 -14.08 -11.14
CA LYS A 137 12.31 -15.07 -12.15
C LYS A 137 11.42 -15.16 -13.41
N SER A 138 10.31 -14.43 -13.46
CA SER A 138 9.39 -14.37 -14.60
C SER A 138 9.27 -12.95 -15.14
N SER A 139 8.61 -12.77 -16.28
CA SER A 139 8.27 -11.43 -16.76
C SER A 139 7.16 -10.83 -15.90
N ALA A 140 7.31 -9.57 -15.50
CA ALA A 140 6.30 -8.88 -14.70
C ALA A 140 5.00 -8.75 -15.49
N ILE A 141 3.91 -9.19 -14.88
CA ILE A 141 2.54 -8.98 -15.35
C ILE A 141 2.03 -7.72 -14.65
N SER A 142 1.75 -6.68 -15.44
CA SER A 142 1.17 -5.42 -14.97
C SER A 142 0.17 -4.92 -16.00
N TYR A 143 -1.07 -4.64 -15.58
CA TYR A 143 -2.15 -4.11 -16.42
C TYR A 143 -2.75 -2.84 -15.81
#